data_AF-A0A1G3L745-F1
#
_entry.id   AF-A0A1G3L745-F1
#
_cell.length_a   1.000
_cell.length_b   1.000
_cell.length_c   1.000
_cell.angle_alpha   90.00
_cell.angle_beta   90.00
_cell.angle_gamma   90.00
#
_symmetry.space_group_name_H-M   'P 1'
#
loop_
_entity.id
_entity.type
_entity.pdbx_description
1 polymer ?
#
loop_
_entity_poly.entity_id
_entity_poly.type
_entity_poly.pdbx_seq_one_letter_code
_entity_poly.pdbx_strand_id
1 'polypeptide(L)'
;MPEDRNRDYEYLLNIFGDNKIQNRFSFLYQKALYYIDNKNASDYIVINKSILREVILDYFADIERLKNFHNIEKANSIKIASYLAYWIVKKKPLQLIKEPEPKIYQEKLKNINEHFAFYIILCVMYNISENSCVNKKEWSNFVKHLIYHFTYRILTPQSIEVALLALNITPVYPRLINKE
;
A
#
# COMPACT_ATOMS: atom_id res chain seq x y z
N MET A 1 -17.12 16.56 13.83
CA MET A 1 -18.10 15.51 14.19
C MET A 1 -17.35 14.26 14.65
N PRO A 2 -17.24 14.03 15.97
CA PRO A 2 -16.54 12.86 16.55
C PRO A 2 -17.43 11.62 16.73
N GLU A 3 -18.75 11.79 16.80
CA GLU A 3 -19.70 10.73 17.22
C GLU A 3 -19.92 9.63 16.16
N ASP A 4 -19.79 9.96 14.87
CA ASP A 4 -20.03 9.00 13.77
C ASP A 4 -18.92 7.94 13.66
N ARG A 5 -17.67 8.33 13.98
CA ARG A 5 -16.49 7.46 13.87
C ARG A 5 -16.46 6.32 14.90
N ASN A 6 -17.08 6.52 16.06
CA ASN A 6 -17.19 5.45 17.06
C ASN A 6 -18.14 4.34 16.58
N ARG A 7 -19.21 4.69 15.85
CA ARG A 7 -20.16 3.71 15.30
C ARG A 7 -19.51 2.86 14.21
N ASP A 8 -18.72 3.47 13.33
CA ASP A 8 -17.98 2.74 12.30
C ASP A 8 -16.97 1.76 12.93
N TYR A 9 -16.30 2.13 14.03
CA TYR A 9 -15.33 1.25 14.67
C TYR A 9 -15.98 0.06 15.39
N GLU A 10 -17.03 0.29 16.18
CA GLU A 10 -17.76 -0.79 16.87
C GLU A 10 -18.37 -1.79 15.87
N TYR A 11 -18.91 -1.28 14.76
CA TYR A 11 -19.42 -2.11 13.67
C TYR A 11 -18.34 -3.01 13.07
N LEU A 12 -17.18 -2.46 12.72
CA LEU A 12 -16.06 -3.23 12.18
C LEU A 12 -15.52 -4.25 13.20
N LEU A 13 -15.51 -3.90 14.49
CA LEU A 13 -15.12 -4.83 15.56
C LEU A 13 -16.07 -6.03 15.63
N ASN A 14 -17.38 -5.82 15.50
CA ASN A 14 -18.36 -6.90 15.50
C ASN A 14 -18.18 -7.85 14.30
N ILE A 15 -17.79 -7.33 13.13
CA ILE A 15 -17.66 -8.11 11.90
C ILE A 15 -16.32 -8.82 11.78
N PHE A 16 -15.22 -8.15 12.09
CA PHE A 16 -13.88 -8.67 11.88
C PHE A 16 -13.22 -9.22 13.15
N GLY A 17 -13.72 -8.82 14.32
CA GLY A 17 -13.11 -9.10 15.61
C GLY A 17 -11.89 -8.22 15.89
N ASP A 18 -11.68 -7.86 17.15
CA ASP A 18 -10.56 -7.01 17.58
C ASP A 18 -9.21 -7.61 17.18
N ASN A 19 -9.02 -8.91 17.42
CA ASN A 19 -7.77 -9.62 17.07
C ASN A 19 -7.36 -9.40 15.60
N LYS A 20 -8.29 -9.42 14.65
CA LYS A 20 -7.96 -9.27 13.24
C LYS A 20 -7.54 -7.84 12.91
N ILE A 21 -8.21 -6.86 13.50
CA ILE A 21 -7.90 -5.44 13.33
C ILE A 21 -6.54 -5.13 13.96
N GLN A 22 -6.30 -5.59 15.19
CA GLN A 22 -5.02 -5.40 15.89
C GLN A 22 -3.86 -6.10 15.18
N ASN A 23 -4.08 -7.32 14.66
CA ASN A 23 -3.06 -8.03 13.90
C ASN A 23 -2.70 -7.27 12.61
N ARG A 24 -3.69 -6.69 11.91
CA ARG A 24 -3.43 -5.88 10.71
C ARG A 24 -2.69 -4.59 11.05
N PHE A 25 -3.07 -3.92 12.15
CA PHE A 25 -2.36 -2.74 12.65
C PHE A 25 -0.91 -3.08 12.99
N SER A 26 -0.69 -4.14 13.76
CA SER A 26 0.64 -4.59 14.20
C SER A 26 1.52 -4.95 13.00
N PHE A 27 0.95 -5.67 12.02
CA PHE A 27 1.63 -5.96 10.76
C PHE A 27 2.10 -4.68 10.05
N LEU A 28 1.19 -3.71 9.86
CA LEU A 28 1.53 -2.49 9.11
C LEU A 28 2.52 -1.61 9.87
N TYR A 29 2.38 -1.53 11.20
CA TYR A 29 3.29 -0.80 12.07
C TYR A 29 4.71 -1.38 12.06
N GLN A 30 4.85 -2.70 12.19
CA GLN A 30 6.16 -3.37 12.12
C GLN A 30 6.80 -3.20 10.74
N LYS A 31 6.02 -3.30 9.67
CA LYS A 31 6.52 -3.07 8.30
C LYS A 31 6.95 -1.62 8.08
N ALA A 32 6.25 -0.65 8.66
CA ALA A 32 6.65 0.75 8.62
C ALA A 32 7.98 0.98 9.34
N LEU A 33 8.16 0.43 10.55
CA LEU A 33 9.43 0.51 11.28
C LEU A 33 10.59 -0.06 10.46
N TYR A 34 10.44 -1.30 10.00
CA TYR A 34 11.44 -1.96 9.15
C TYR A 34 11.74 -1.14 7.89
N TYR A 35 10.74 -0.57 7.24
CA TYR A 35 10.90 0.20 6.02
C TYR A 35 11.69 1.50 6.25
N ILE A 36 11.40 2.23 7.34
CA ILE A 36 12.07 3.47 7.71
C ILE A 36 13.55 3.22 8.03
N ASP A 37 13.82 2.17 8.80
CA ASP A 37 15.18 1.81 9.21
C ASP A 37 16.03 1.42 7.98
N ASN A 38 15.50 0.59 7.08
CA ASN A 38 16.21 0.22 5.84
C ASN A 38 16.45 1.39 4.87
N LYS A 39 15.68 2.47 5.01
CA LYS A 39 15.90 3.71 4.24
C LYS A 39 16.88 4.67 4.91
N ASN A 40 17.36 4.36 6.12
CA ASN A 40 18.11 5.27 6.98
C ASN A 40 17.37 6.60 7.13
N ALA A 41 16.07 6.54 7.43
CA ALA A 41 15.17 7.69 7.48
C ALA A 41 14.61 7.97 8.88
N SER A 42 15.03 7.21 9.90
CA SER A 42 14.50 7.26 11.26
C SER A 42 14.71 8.62 11.94
N ASP A 43 15.70 9.40 11.52
CA ASP A 43 15.94 10.76 12.00
C ASP A 43 14.92 11.80 11.49
N TYR A 44 14.26 11.48 10.38
CA TYR A 44 13.39 12.41 9.65
C TYR A 44 11.91 11.99 9.68
N ILE A 45 11.62 10.70 9.86
CA ILE A 45 10.28 10.15 9.71
C ILE A 45 9.77 9.54 11.02
N VAL A 46 8.54 9.89 11.38
CA VAL A 46 7.78 9.23 12.45
C VAL A 46 6.54 8.55 11.88
N ILE A 47 6.13 7.46 12.51
CA ILE A 47 4.85 6.81 12.21
C ILE A 47 3.76 7.46 13.07
N ASN A 48 2.81 8.15 12.44
CA ASN A 48 1.64 8.65 13.14
C ASN A 48 0.66 7.49 13.38
N LYS A 49 0.63 6.97 14.61
CA LYS A 49 -0.21 5.82 15.01
C LYS A 49 -1.71 6.08 14.82
N SER A 50 -2.18 7.32 15.00
CA SER A 50 -3.59 7.67 14.82
C SER A 50 -3.98 7.61 13.35
N ILE A 51 -3.16 8.20 12.47
CA ILE A 51 -3.37 8.10 11.01
C ILE A 51 -3.26 6.64 10.56
N LEU A 52 -2.31 5.89 11.10
CA LEU A 52 -2.17 4.47 10.78
C LEU A 52 -3.40 3.67 11.19
N ARG A 53 -4.01 3.99 12.34
CA ARG A 53 -5.28 3.38 12.77
C ARG A 53 -6.40 3.73 11.79
N GLU A 54 -6.52 4.99 11.39
CA GLU A 54 -7.51 5.39 10.36
C GLU A 54 -7.33 4.63 9.05
N VAL A 55 -6.09 4.45 8.58
CA VAL A 55 -5.78 3.63 7.39
C VAL A 55 -6.35 2.22 7.53
N ILE A 56 -6.21 1.59 8.71
CA ILE A 56 -6.72 0.25 8.96
C ILE A 56 -8.25 0.22 8.98
N LEU A 57 -8.89 1.19 9.62
CA LEU A 57 -10.35 1.26 9.71
C LEU A 57 -10.99 1.49 8.35
N ASP A 58 -10.48 2.48 7.61
CA ASP A 58 -10.95 2.81 6.26
C ASP A 58 -10.75 1.61 5.31
N TYR A 59 -9.63 0.89 5.45
CA TYR A 59 -9.39 -0.36 4.73
C TYR A 59 -10.43 -1.43 5.04
N PHE A 60 -10.75 -1.68 6.32
CA PHE A 60 -11.70 -2.73 6.69
C PHE A 60 -13.13 -2.38 6.24
N ALA A 61 -13.53 -1.11 6.35
CA ALA A 61 -14.81 -0.63 5.86
C ALA A 61 -14.96 -0.85 4.34
N ASP A 62 -13.91 -0.56 3.56
CA ASP A 62 -13.92 -0.83 2.13
C ASP A 62 -13.94 -2.33 1.80
N ILE A 63 -13.16 -3.15 2.51
CA ILE A 63 -13.12 -4.60 2.28
C ILE A 63 -14.47 -5.23 2.58
N GLU A 64 -15.16 -4.76 3.61
CA GLU A 64 -16.50 -5.22 3.90
C GLU A 64 -17.51 -4.82 2.80
N ARG A 65 -17.54 -3.55 2.42
CA ARG A 65 -18.40 -3.09 1.31
C ARG A 65 -18.15 -3.91 0.05
N LEU A 66 -16.89 -4.21 -0.24
CA LEU A 66 -16.49 -5.04 -1.37
C LEU A 66 -17.00 -6.48 -1.26
N LYS A 67 -16.92 -7.09 -0.07
CA LYS A 67 -17.45 -8.44 0.18
C LYS A 67 -18.95 -8.51 -0.01
N ASN A 68 -19.67 -7.52 0.54
CA ASN A 68 -21.13 -7.43 0.45
C ASN A 68 -21.59 -7.18 -0.99
N PHE A 69 -20.88 -6.32 -1.73
CA PHE A 69 -21.24 -6.00 -3.12
C PHE A 69 -20.98 -7.16 -4.08
N HIS A 70 -19.92 -7.93 -3.88
CA HIS A 70 -19.55 -9.05 -4.76
C HIS A 70 -19.99 -10.44 -4.25
N ASN A 71 -20.68 -10.51 -3.10
CA ASN A 71 -21.02 -11.75 -2.42
C ASN A 71 -19.82 -12.70 -2.24
N ILE A 72 -18.67 -12.16 -1.82
CA ILE A 72 -17.46 -12.94 -1.56
C ILE A 72 -17.15 -13.03 -0.07
N GLU A 73 -16.77 -14.21 0.40
CA GLU A 73 -16.41 -14.42 1.81
C GLU A 73 -15.01 -13.86 2.13
N LYS A 74 -14.06 -13.99 1.18
CA LYS A 74 -12.65 -13.63 1.35
C LYS A 74 -12.15 -12.80 0.17
N ALA A 75 -11.52 -11.67 0.47
CA ALA A 75 -10.80 -10.90 -0.52
C ALA A 75 -9.47 -11.59 -0.84
N ASN A 76 -9.13 -11.69 -2.14
CA ASN A 76 -7.84 -12.22 -2.57
C ASN A 76 -6.67 -11.26 -2.22
N SER A 77 -5.43 -11.73 -2.34
CA SER A 77 -4.24 -10.95 -2.00
C SER A 77 -4.12 -9.64 -2.81
N ILE A 78 -4.53 -9.64 -4.08
CA ILE A 78 -4.51 -8.45 -4.94
C ILE A 78 -5.44 -7.37 -4.37
N LYS A 79 -6.68 -7.74 -4.02
CA LYS A 79 -7.63 -6.82 -3.38
C LYS A 79 -7.08 -6.32 -2.05
N ILE A 80 -6.57 -7.21 -1.20
CA ILE A 80 -5.97 -6.81 0.09
C ILE A 80 -4.83 -5.80 -0.12
N ALA A 81 -3.91 -6.08 -1.05
CA ALA A 81 -2.77 -5.22 -1.37
C ALA A 81 -3.22 -3.86 -1.91
N SER A 82 -4.16 -3.84 -2.86
CA SER A 82 -4.66 -2.62 -3.49
C SER A 82 -5.35 -1.68 -2.51
N TYR A 83 -6.26 -2.20 -1.67
CA TYR A 83 -6.98 -1.36 -0.71
C TYR A 83 -6.07 -0.84 0.40
N LEU A 84 -5.12 -1.65 0.90
CA LEU A 84 -4.13 -1.17 1.86
C LEU A 84 -3.26 -0.07 1.26
N ALA A 85 -2.70 -0.30 0.06
CA ALA A 85 -1.85 0.68 -0.61
C ALA A 85 -2.59 2.00 -0.86
N TYR A 86 -3.85 1.93 -1.32
CA TYR A 86 -4.70 3.10 -1.53
C TYR A 86 -4.81 3.97 -0.27
N TRP A 87 -5.18 3.38 0.86
CA TRP A 87 -5.36 4.14 2.11
C TRP A 87 -4.04 4.67 2.67
N ILE A 88 -2.93 3.95 2.52
CA ILE A 88 -1.59 4.44 2.88
C ILE A 88 -1.24 5.70 2.09
N VAL A 89 -1.40 5.67 0.75
CA VAL A 89 -1.09 6.83 -0.11
C VAL A 89 -2.00 8.01 0.21
N LYS A 90 -3.30 7.74 0.46
CA LYS A 90 -4.30 8.77 0.71
C LYS A 90 -4.12 9.47 2.05
N LYS A 91 -3.78 8.73 3.11
CA LYS A 91 -3.70 9.24 4.49
C LYS A 91 -2.29 9.61 4.94
N LYS A 92 -1.26 9.05 4.27
CA LYS A 92 0.16 9.34 4.51
C LYS A 92 0.60 9.14 5.97
N PRO A 93 0.53 7.93 6.55
CA PRO A 93 0.86 7.70 7.97
C PRO A 93 2.33 7.97 8.34
N LEU A 94 3.24 7.98 7.36
CA LEU A 94 4.65 8.37 7.57
C LEU A 94 4.78 9.89 7.47
N GLN A 95 5.20 10.53 8.55
CA GLN A 95 5.21 11.99 8.69
C GLN A 95 6.64 12.50 8.90
N LEU A 96 6.96 13.59 8.22
CA LEU A 96 8.25 14.27 8.35
C LEU A 96 8.28 15.09 9.65
N ILE A 97 9.31 14.93 10.47
CA ILE A 97 9.47 15.65 11.74
C ILE A 97 10.56 16.72 11.73
N LYS A 98 11.41 16.73 10.71
CA LYS A 98 12.52 17.68 10.54
C LYS A 98 12.69 18.01 9.08
N GLU A 99 13.13 19.22 8.78
CA GLU A 99 13.50 19.59 7.42
C GLU A 99 14.81 18.87 7.03
N PRO A 100 14.76 17.96 6.05
CA PRO A 100 15.95 17.26 5.57
C PRO A 100 16.73 18.14 4.59
N GLU A 101 18.01 17.84 4.43
CA GLU A 101 18.77 18.41 3.32
C GLU A 101 18.07 18.13 1.98
N PRO A 102 18.11 19.07 1.00
CA PRO A 102 17.40 18.92 -0.27
C PRO A 102 17.71 17.61 -1.01
N LYS A 103 18.96 17.14 -0.93
CA LYS A 103 19.38 15.87 -1.55
C LYS A 103 18.72 14.66 -0.88
N ILE A 104 18.73 14.61 0.45
CA ILE A 104 18.07 13.56 1.24
C ILE A 104 16.57 13.55 0.96
N TYR A 105 15.95 14.73 0.90
CA TYR A 105 14.54 14.85 0.55
C TYR A 105 14.23 14.21 -0.79
N GLN A 106 14.95 14.62 -1.84
CA GLN A 106 14.69 14.19 -3.21
C GLN A 106 14.92 12.70 -3.41
N GLU A 107 15.99 12.15 -2.82
CA GLU A 107 16.38 10.75 -3.04
C GLU A 107 15.61 9.77 -2.16
N LYS A 108 15.22 10.17 -0.94
CA LYS A 108 14.69 9.23 0.07
C LYS A 108 13.28 9.55 0.54
N LEU A 109 12.87 10.81 0.63
CA LEU A 109 11.71 11.20 1.45
C LEU A 109 10.51 11.76 0.66
N LYS A 110 10.74 12.39 -0.50
CA LYS A 110 9.73 13.14 -1.29
C LYS A 110 8.41 12.37 -1.51
N ASN A 111 8.49 11.05 -1.69
CA ASN A 111 7.34 10.16 -1.91
C ASN A 111 7.40 8.94 -0.96
N ILE A 112 7.74 9.14 0.30
CA ILE A 112 7.99 8.04 1.25
C ILE A 112 6.75 7.14 1.44
N ASN A 113 5.55 7.71 1.50
CA ASN A 113 4.32 6.96 1.70
C ASN A 113 3.93 6.14 0.45
N GLU A 114 4.20 6.66 -0.74
CA GLU A 114 3.96 5.98 -2.01
C GLU A 114 4.89 4.78 -2.17
N HIS A 115 6.17 4.94 -1.85
CA HIS A 115 7.11 3.82 -1.85
C HIS A 115 6.83 2.82 -0.72
N PHE A 116 6.37 3.29 0.44
CA PHE A 116 5.92 2.41 1.52
C PHE A 116 4.68 1.61 1.11
N ALA A 117 3.70 2.25 0.46
CA ALA A 117 2.52 1.56 -0.07
C ALA A 117 2.91 0.46 -1.07
N PHE A 118 3.86 0.75 -1.97
CA PHE A 118 4.42 -0.26 -2.87
C PHE A 118 5.13 -1.38 -2.11
N TYR A 119 5.92 -1.07 -1.08
CA TYR A 119 6.55 -2.09 -0.23
C TYR A 119 5.51 -3.00 0.45
N ILE A 120 4.37 -2.46 0.87
CA ILE A 120 3.27 -3.25 1.43
C ILE A 120 2.62 -4.15 0.38
N ILE A 121 2.45 -3.69 -0.86
CA ILE A 121 2.01 -4.55 -1.97
C ILE A 121 2.94 -5.77 -2.08
N LEU A 122 4.25 -5.54 -2.05
CA LEU A 122 5.22 -6.63 -2.14
C LEU A 122 5.11 -7.61 -0.98
N CYS A 123 4.98 -7.11 0.25
CA CYS A 123 4.84 -7.95 1.44
C CYS A 123 3.54 -8.78 1.45
N VAL A 124 2.48 -8.31 0.80
CA VAL A 124 1.19 -9.01 0.74
C VAL A 124 1.14 -10.01 -0.41
N MET A 125 1.77 -9.70 -1.53
CA MET A 125 1.63 -10.50 -2.76
C MET A 125 2.75 -11.51 -2.98
N TYR A 126 3.96 -11.24 -2.50
CA TYR A 126 5.14 -12.01 -2.89
C TYR A 126 5.93 -12.50 -1.67
N ASN A 127 6.59 -13.64 -1.84
CA ASN A 127 7.59 -14.10 -0.87
C ASN A 127 8.91 -13.35 -1.10
N ILE A 128 9.02 -12.14 -0.54
CA ILE A 128 10.18 -11.26 -0.75
C ILE A 128 11.51 -11.80 -0.19
N SER A 129 11.50 -12.92 0.56
CA SER A 129 12.75 -13.60 0.97
C SER A 129 13.35 -14.47 -0.15
N GLU A 130 12.57 -14.82 -1.16
CA GLU A 130 13.05 -15.59 -2.31
C GLU A 130 13.55 -14.64 -3.41
N ASN A 131 14.86 -14.67 -3.68
CA ASN A 131 15.51 -13.69 -4.55
C ASN A 131 15.55 -14.16 -6.02
N SER A 132 14.38 -14.37 -6.63
CA SER A 132 14.24 -14.87 -8.01
C SER A 132 13.55 -13.85 -8.94
N CYS A 133 14.08 -12.63 -9.04
CA CYS A 133 13.59 -11.68 -10.05
C CYS A 133 14.15 -12.04 -11.44
N VAL A 134 13.33 -12.68 -12.27
CA VAL A 134 13.70 -13.18 -13.61
C VAL A 134 13.96 -12.04 -14.61
N ASN A 135 13.39 -10.84 -14.43
CA ASN A 135 13.61 -9.69 -15.32
C ASN A 135 13.64 -8.33 -14.58
N LYS A 136 14.84 -7.93 -14.14
CA LYS A 136 15.06 -6.70 -13.35
C LYS A 136 14.70 -5.40 -14.10
N LYS A 137 14.89 -5.33 -15.43
CA LYS A 137 14.65 -4.11 -16.22
C LYS A 137 13.16 -3.81 -16.36
N GLU A 138 12.37 -4.81 -16.78
CA GLU A 138 10.92 -4.65 -16.90
C GLU A 138 10.27 -4.39 -15.55
N TRP A 139 10.72 -5.08 -14.51
CA TRP A 139 10.27 -4.84 -13.15
C TRP A 139 10.54 -3.40 -12.70
N SER A 140 11.77 -2.91 -12.87
CA SER A 140 12.13 -1.52 -12.53
C SER A 140 11.25 -0.50 -13.27
N ASN A 141 10.98 -0.73 -14.56
CA ASN A 141 10.09 0.13 -15.34
C ASN A 141 8.65 0.11 -14.79
N PHE A 142 8.10 -1.06 -14.47
CA PHE A 142 6.79 -1.19 -13.85
C PHE A 142 6.73 -0.40 -12.53
N VAL A 143 7.70 -0.61 -11.63
CA VAL A 143 7.77 0.09 -10.34
C VAL A 143 7.82 1.61 -10.53
N LYS A 144 8.66 2.10 -11.46
CA LYS A 144 8.76 3.52 -11.78
C LYS A 144 7.41 4.11 -12.20
N HIS A 145 6.67 3.43 -13.09
CA HIS A 145 5.37 3.91 -13.55
C HIS A 145 4.29 3.81 -12.46
N LEU A 146 4.32 2.77 -11.63
CA LEU A 146 3.37 2.62 -10.52
C LEU A 146 3.57 3.70 -9.45
N ILE A 147 4.82 3.99 -9.06
CA ILE A 147 5.13 5.08 -8.13
C ILE A 147 4.73 6.44 -8.71
N TYR A 148 4.95 6.65 -10.00
CA TYR A 148 4.49 7.86 -10.68
C TYR A 148 2.96 8.00 -10.62
N HIS A 149 2.22 6.91 -10.82
CA HIS A 149 0.75 6.88 -10.66
C HIS A 149 0.33 7.22 -9.23
N PHE A 150 0.98 6.64 -8.22
CA PHE A 150 0.68 6.94 -6.81
C PHE A 150 0.93 8.41 -6.45
N THR A 151 1.88 9.06 -7.10
CA THR A 151 2.28 10.44 -6.78
C THR A 151 1.43 11.49 -7.50
N TYR A 152 1.08 11.26 -8.77
CA TYR A 152 0.61 12.32 -9.66
C TYR A 152 -0.73 12.03 -10.37
N ARG A 153 -1.45 10.96 -10.00
CA ARG A 153 -2.69 10.57 -10.66
C ARG A 153 -3.82 10.34 -9.66
N ILE A 154 -5.04 10.30 -10.19
CA ILE A 154 -6.23 9.91 -9.44
C ILE A 154 -6.08 8.43 -9.11
N LEU A 155 -5.92 8.14 -7.83
CA LEU A 155 -5.74 6.79 -7.32
C LEU A 155 -7.09 6.24 -6.86
N THR A 156 -7.40 5.03 -7.32
CA THR A 156 -8.49 4.20 -6.77
C THR A 156 -7.95 2.80 -6.47
N PRO A 157 -8.51 2.06 -5.50
CA PRO A 157 -8.14 0.66 -5.28
C PRO A 157 -8.20 -0.17 -6.56
N GLN A 158 -9.23 0.05 -7.39
CA GLN A 158 -9.44 -0.65 -8.66
C GLN A 158 -8.32 -0.35 -9.67
N SER A 159 -7.81 0.89 -9.71
CA SER A 159 -6.67 1.23 -10.59
C SER A 159 -5.41 0.44 -10.22
N ILE A 160 -5.21 0.20 -8.92
CA ILE A 160 -4.10 -0.63 -8.42
C ILE A 160 -4.38 -2.11 -8.73
N GLU A 161 -5.61 -2.58 -8.52
CA GLU A 161 -5.99 -3.97 -8.84
C GLU A 161 -5.73 -4.31 -10.32
N VAL A 162 -6.13 -3.45 -11.25
CA VAL A 162 -5.90 -3.66 -12.69
C VAL A 162 -4.41 -3.73 -13.00
N ALA A 163 -3.61 -2.83 -12.43
CA ALA A 163 -2.16 -2.84 -12.63
C ALA A 163 -1.51 -4.13 -12.10
N LEU A 164 -1.96 -4.63 -10.95
CA LEU A 164 -1.44 -5.86 -10.34
C LEU A 164 -1.93 -7.12 -11.06
N LEU A 165 -3.18 -7.14 -11.54
CA LEU A 165 -3.73 -8.23 -12.35
C LEU A 165 -2.96 -8.37 -13.67
N ALA A 166 -2.58 -7.25 -14.29
CA ALA A 166 -1.79 -7.25 -15.52
C ALA A 166 -0.43 -7.95 -15.37
N LEU A 167 0.15 -8.01 -14.16
CA LEU A 167 1.39 -8.75 -13.90
C LEU A 167 1.22 -10.27 -13.99
N ASN A 168 0.00 -10.77 -13.84
CA ASN A 168 -0.30 -12.20 -13.90
C ASN A 168 -0.68 -12.67 -15.31
N ILE A 169 -0.70 -11.76 -16.29
CA ILE A 169 -1.16 -12.06 -17.66
C ILE A 169 0.05 -12.25 -18.57
N THR A 170 0.11 -13.40 -19.24
CA THR A 170 1.01 -13.61 -20.38
C THR A 170 0.42 -12.91 -21.61
N PRO A 171 1.17 -12.06 -22.33
CA PRO A 171 0.67 -11.39 -23.53
C PRO A 171 0.17 -12.41 -24.57
N VAL A 172 -1.08 -12.23 -25.02
CA VAL A 172 -1.69 -13.07 -26.08
C VAL A 172 -1.11 -12.73 -27.46
N TYR A 173 -0.82 -11.44 -27.67
CA TYR A 173 -0.23 -10.93 -28.90
C TYR A 173 1.24 -10.56 -28.66
N PRO A 174 2.13 -10.80 -29.64
CA PRO A 174 3.52 -10.35 -29.54
C PRO A 174 3.55 -8.83 -29.43
N ARG A 175 4.43 -8.32 -28.56
CA ARG A 175 4.67 -6.88 -28.49
C ARG A 175 5.28 -6.42 -29.82
N LEU A 176 4.83 -5.27 -30.31
CA LEU A 176 5.47 -4.63 -31.45
C LEU A 176 6.93 -4.36 -31.07
N ILE A 177 7.85 -5.01 -31.79
CA ILE A 177 9.27 -4.70 -31.69
C ILE A 177 9.46 -3.45 -32.53
N ASN A 178 9.52 -2.28 -31.87
CA ASN A 178 10.00 -1.09 -32.55
C ASN A 178 11.47 -1.38 -32.90
N LYS A 179 11.76 -1.54 -34.19
CA LYS A 179 13.13 -1.47 -34.69
C LYS A 179 13.53 0.00 -34.53
N GLU A 180 14.30 0.29 -33.48
CA GLU A 180 15.09 1.53 -33.42
C GLU A 180 16.11 1.52 -34.57
#